data_AF-A0A4Q8QJZ8-F1
#
_entry.id   AF-A0A4Q8QJZ8-F1
#
_cell.length_a   1.000
_cell.length_b   1.000
_cell.length_c   1.000
_cell.angle_alpha   90.00
_cell.angle_beta   90.00
_cell.angle_gamma   90.00
#
_symmetry.space_group_name_H-M   'P 1'
#
loop_
_entity.id
_entity.type
_entity.pdbx_description
1 polymer ?
#
loop_
_entity_poly.entity_id
_entity_poly.type
_entity_poly.pdbx_seq_one_letter_code
_entity_poly.pdbx_strand_id
1 'polypeptide(L)' 'MSDTQHYRFQSEQAKRLAYQVIDADVREKLLEMADEYDRYADLVEAKAAERLAETTATPLPAS' A
#
# COMPACT_ATOMS: atom_id res chain seq x y z
N MET A 1 -1.52 -12.46 -5.85
CA MET A 1 -1.43 -11.30 -4.93
C MET A 1 -1.30 -10.07 -5.80
N SER A 2 -2.11 -9.03 -5.59
CA SER A 2 -1.86 -7.73 -6.23
C SER A 2 -0.70 -7.01 -5.54
N ASP A 3 -0.06 -6.07 -6.24
CA ASP A 3 1.03 -5.26 -5.68
C ASP A 3 0.60 -4.55 -4.38
N THR A 4 -0.64 -4.05 -4.34
CA THR A 4 -1.26 -3.51 -3.12
C THR A 4 -1.31 -4.53 -1.97
N GLN A 5 -1.79 -5.76 -2.23
CA GLN A 5 -1.87 -6.79 -1.19
C GLN A 5 -0.48 -7.18 -0.66
N HIS A 6 0.54 -7.15 -1.54
CA HIS A 6 1.92 -7.36 -1.12
C HIS A 6 2.39 -6.27 -0.16
N TYR A 7 2.20 -4.99 -0.49
CA TYR A 7 2.60 -3.88 0.37
C TYR A 7 1.85 -3.88 1.71
N ARG A 8 0.53 -4.09 1.72
CA ARG A 8 -0.24 -4.21 2.97
C ARG A 8 0.24 -5.36 3.84
N PHE A 9 0.55 -6.51 3.24
CA PHE A 9 1.08 -7.66 3.98
C PHE A 9 2.43 -7.36 4.62
N GLN A 10 3.33 -6.67 3.90
CA GLN A 10 4.65 -6.29 4.44
C GLN A 10 4.54 -5.24 5.56
N SER A 11 3.65 -4.25 5.41
CA SER A 11 3.33 -3.29 6.49
C SER A 11 2.91 -4.01 7.76
N GLU A 12 1.94 -4.93 7.66
CA GLU A 12 1.41 -5.66 8.81
C GLU A 12 2.45 -6.61 9.44
N GLN A 13 3.34 -7.21 8.63
CA GLN A 13 4.46 -7.98 9.16
C GLN A 13 5.44 -7.09 9.93
N ALA A 14 5.80 -5.93 9.40
CA ALA A 14 6.70 -4.99 10.05
C ALA A 14 6.14 -4.48 11.39
N LYS A 15 4.83 -4.14 11.44
CA LYS A 15 4.13 -3.78 12.69
C LYS A 15 4.18 -4.92 13.70
N ARG A 16 3.89 -6.16 13.29
CA ARG A 16 3.95 -7.33 14.19
C ARG A 16 5.34 -7.55 14.77
N LEU A 17 6.38 -7.41 13.95
CA LEU A 17 7.77 -7.51 14.41
C LEU A 17 8.10 -6.37 15.37
N ALA A 18 7.68 -5.14 15.09
CA ALA A 18 7.91 -3.99 15.95
C ALA A 18 7.34 -4.20 17.37
N TYR A 19 6.16 -4.82 17.48
CA TYR A 19 5.56 -5.17 18.79
C TYR A 19 6.36 -6.21 19.59
N GLN A 20 7.20 -7.01 18.92
CA GLN A 20 8.01 -8.04 19.56
C GLN A 20 9.42 -7.55 19.90
N VAL A 21 9.81 -6.35 19.43
CA VAL A 21 11.17 -5.82 19.58
C VAL A 21 11.26 -4.89 20.80
N ILE A 22 12.17 -5.22 21.71
CA ILE A 22 12.46 -4.44 22.92
C ILE A 22 13.30 -3.20 22.57
N ASP A 23 14.30 -3.38 21.72
CA ASP A 23 15.20 -2.31 21.28
C ASP A 23 14.40 -1.17 20.62
N ALA A 24 14.55 0.04 21.15
CA ALA A 24 13.72 1.16 20.74
C ALA A 24 14.03 1.61 19.30
N ASP A 25 15.30 1.62 18.91
CA ASP A 25 15.74 2.08 17.59
C ASP A 25 15.34 1.09 16.50
N VAL A 26 15.43 -0.22 16.80
CA VAL A 26 14.98 -1.26 15.88
C VAL A 26 13.46 -1.25 15.75
N ARG A 27 12.73 -1.05 16.86
CA ARG A 27 11.27 -0.92 16.83
C ARG A 27 10.84 0.29 15.99
N GLU A 28 11.48 1.44 16.16
CA GLU A 28 11.20 2.65 15.39
C GLU A 28 11.40 2.41 13.89
N LYS A 29 12.54 1.85 13.49
CA LYS A 29 12.81 1.51 12.07
C LYS A 29 11.80 0.56 11.46
N LEU A 30 11.33 -0.43 12.23
CA LEU A 30 10.28 -1.35 11.76
C LEU A 30 8.95 -0.63 11.55
N LEU A 31 8.60 0.34 12.40
CA LEU A 31 7.40 1.15 12.23
C LEU A 31 7.52 2.11 11.05
N GLU A 32 8.67 2.76 10.87
CA GLU A 32 8.95 3.60 9.69
C GLU A 32 8.81 2.81 8.38
N MET A 33 9.35 1.59 8.36
CA MET A 33 9.24 0.71 7.21
C MET A 33 7.78 0.26 6.97
N ALA A 34 7.01 0.04 8.03
CA ALA A 34 5.59 -0.28 7.90
C ALA A 34 4.81 0.89 7.26
N ASP A 35 5.08 2.12 7.71
CA ASP A 35 4.47 3.33 7.15
C ASP A 35 4.85 3.52 5.68
N GLU A 36 6.09 3.23 5.32
CA GLU A 36 6.53 3.31 3.93
C GLU A 36 5.76 2.31 3.04
N TYR A 37 5.57 1.07 3.51
CA TYR A 37 4.76 0.09 2.80
C TYR A 37 3.30 0.51 2.68
N ASP A 38 2.70 1.10 3.72
CA ASP A 38 1.32 1.61 3.63
C ASP A 38 1.18 2.73 2.61
N ARG A 39 2.15 3.67 2.56
CA ARG A 39 2.17 4.73 1.53
C ARG A 39 2.27 4.16 0.11
N TYR A 40 3.10 3.12 -0.11
CA TYR A 40 3.17 2.48 -1.42
C TYR A 40 1.86 1.77 -1.79
N ALA A 41 1.20 1.12 -0.82
CA ALA A 41 -0.10 0.52 -1.06
C ALA A 41 -1.14 1.58 -1.48
N ASP A 42 -1.20 2.72 -0.78
CA ASP A 42 -2.08 3.84 -1.10
C ASP A 42 -1.82 4.38 -2.52
N LEU A 43 -0.55 4.57 -2.89
CA LEU A 43 -0.16 5.05 -4.22
C LEU A 43 -0.57 4.09 -5.34
N VAL A 44 -0.45 2.78 -5.12
CA VAL A 44 -0.86 1.76 -6.09
C VAL A 44 -2.37 1.71 -6.22
N GLU A 45 -3.11 1.78 -5.11
CA GLU A 45 -4.57 1.83 -5.10
C GLU A 45 -5.10 3.08 -5.83
N ALA A 46 -4.52 4.25 -5.56
CA ALA A 46 -4.89 5.50 -6.22
C ALA A 46 -4.71 5.40 -7.75
N LYS A 47 -3.54 4.93 -8.22
CA LYS A 47 -3.27 4.74 -9.66
C LYS A 47 -4.20 3.72 -10.31
N ALA A 48 -4.64 2.70 -9.57
CA ALA A 48 -5.60 1.73 -10.08
C ALA A 48 -7.00 2.36 -10.21
N ALA A 49 -7.42 3.15 -9.22
CA ALA A 49 -8.69 3.86 -9.23
C ALA A 49 -8.76 4.90 -10.36
N GLU A 50 -7.69 5.66 -10.58
CA GLU A 50 -7.57 6.62 -11.70
C GLU A 50 -7.79 5.94 -13.05
N ARG A 51 -7.11 4.81 -13.31
CA ARG A 51 -7.26 4.06 -14.57
C ARG A 51 -8.66 3.51 -14.79
N LEU A 52 -9.33 3.08 -13.72
CA LEU A 52 -10.72 2.62 -13.80
C LEU A 52 -11.68 3.79 -14.09
N ALA A 53 -11.43 4.97 -13.52
CA ALA A 53 -12.20 6.17 -13.81
C ALA A 53 -12.02 6.63 -15.28
N GLU A 54 -10.80 6.58 -15.81
CA GLU A 54 -10.53 6.89 -17.23
C GLU A 54 -11.23 5.90 -18.18
N THR A 55 -11.20 4.61 -17.85
CA THR A 55 -11.84 3.56 -18.67
C THR A 55 -13.36 3.71 -18.71
N THR A 56 -13.99 4.13 -17.60
CA THR A 56 -15.44 4.33 -17.51
C THR A 56 -15.89 5.68 -18.08
N ALA A 57 -14.99 6.64 -18.27
CA ALA A 57 -15.27 7.96 -18.82
C ALA A 57 -15.26 8.02 -20.36
N THR A 58 -14.91 6.94 -21.07
CA THR A 58 -14.95 6.90 -22.54
C THR A 58 -16.40 6.69 -23.02
N PRO A 59 -17.08 7.68 -23.63
CA PRO A 59 -18.41 7.47 -24.17
C PRO A 59 -18.32 6.66 -25.47
N LEU A 60 -19.18 5.65 -25.62
CA LEU A 60 -19.39 4.96 -26.90
C LEU A 60 -19.71 6.01 -27.99
N PRO A 61 -19.04 5.99 -29.16
CA PRO A 61 -19.46 6.83 -30.27
C PRO A 61 -20.87 6.41 -30.68
N ALA A 62 -21.83 7.35 -30.59
CA ALA A 62 -23.18 7.15 -31.09
C ALA A 62 -23.09 6.86 -32.61
N SER A 63 -23.62 5.71 -33.02
CA SER A 63 -23.83 5.33 -34.42
C SER A 63 -25.32 5.26 -34.71
#